data_AF-A0A816Z6B4-F1
#
_entry.id   AF-A0A816Z6B4-F1
#
_cell.length_a   1.000
_cell.length_b   1.000
_cell.length_c   1.000
_cell.angle_alpha   90.00
_cell.angle_beta   90.00
_cell.angle_gamma   90.00
#
_symmetry.space_group_name_H-M   'P 1'
#
loop_
_entity.id
_entity.type
_entity.pdbx_description
1 polymer ?
#
loop_
_entity_poly.entity_id
_entity_poly.type
_entity_poly.pdbx_seq_one_letter_code
_entity_poly.pdbx_strand_id
1 'polypeptide(L)'
;MIYYVFLVILLTNFVSTQQQQQNECFLLKAKLNKYNIHINIQQKNFSRLNLCENFVDNRCCPQIYENQIQNATAIELYRLFELNTIHLYEPLFRLANDLNHTTVKLIELSRNETHLVLQRGYNILYQSYRSSIDKFFNNILTLTYRTYQHDIKVFVDELFRNILHISLTLSNNKTISPTYLSCLWKNHPFGNHLNLIGNQLEINLGKLFQLNELFKLSHELVQILSTVRKKKLREKLTIDYSNMSLR
;
A
#
# COMPACT_ATOMS: atom_id res chain seq x y z
N MET A 1 -78.85 9.95 19.15
CA MET A 1 -77.65 10.82 19.27
C MET A 1 -76.33 10.06 19.49
N ILE A 2 -76.31 8.72 19.64
CA ILE A 2 -75.07 7.97 19.90
C ILE A 2 -74.36 7.50 18.61
N TYR A 3 -75.09 7.39 17.49
CA TYR A 3 -74.51 6.94 16.20
C TYR A 3 -73.69 8.00 15.44
N TYR A 4 -73.85 9.30 15.75
CA TYR A 4 -73.07 10.36 15.08
C TYR A 4 -71.65 10.50 15.65
N VAL A 5 -71.44 10.16 16.93
CA VAL A 5 -70.13 10.29 17.59
C VAL A 5 -69.16 9.19 17.11
N PHE A 6 -69.67 7.98 16.82
CA PHE A 6 -68.85 6.90 16.29
C PHE A 6 -68.42 7.11 14.82
N LEU A 7 -69.26 7.77 14.00
CA LEU A 7 -68.93 8.07 12.61
C LEU A 7 -67.85 9.16 12.49
N VAL A 8 -67.88 10.16 13.39
CA VAL A 8 -66.88 11.25 13.42
C VAL A 8 -65.52 10.74 13.89
N ILE A 9 -65.47 9.81 14.87
CA ILE A 9 -64.20 9.23 15.36
C ILE A 9 -63.56 8.30 14.32
N LEU A 10 -64.36 7.59 13.52
CA LEU A 10 -63.87 6.78 12.38
C LEU A 10 -63.36 7.66 11.22
N LEU A 11 -63.96 8.82 10.99
CA LEU A 11 -63.51 9.77 9.96
C LEU A 11 -62.27 10.58 10.37
N THR A 12 -62.09 10.91 11.66
CA THR A 12 -60.90 11.65 12.12
C THR A 12 -59.64 10.78 12.21
N ASN A 13 -59.78 9.47 12.46
CA ASN A 13 -58.66 8.53 12.46
C ASN A 13 -58.20 8.10 11.06
N PHE A 14 -59.01 8.36 10.02
CA PHE A 14 -58.63 8.11 8.62
C PHE A 14 -57.82 9.25 7.99
N VAL A 15 -57.93 10.47 8.54
CA VAL A 15 -57.21 11.65 8.03
C VAL A 15 -55.80 11.78 8.65
N SER A 16 -55.60 11.27 9.87
CA SER A 16 -54.31 11.35 10.57
C SER A 16 -53.24 10.38 10.03
N THR A 17 -53.63 9.23 9.47
CA THR A 17 -52.69 8.28 8.85
C THR A 17 -52.13 8.79 7.52
N GLN A 18 -52.89 9.59 6.76
CA GLN A 18 -52.40 10.22 5.53
C GLN A 18 -51.44 11.40 5.79
N GLN A 19 -51.62 12.16 6.87
CA GLN A 19 -50.75 13.30 7.21
C GLN A 19 -49.38 12.88 7.79
N GLN A 20 -49.30 11.81 8.58
CA GLN A 20 -48.02 11.28 9.04
C GLN A 20 -47.15 10.74 7.88
N GLN A 21 -47.78 10.14 6.86
CA GLN A 21 -47.08 9.59 5.69
C GLN A 21 -46.58 10.65 4.70
N GLN A 22 -47.28 11.79 4.57
CA GLN A 22 -46.78 12.92 3.77
C GLN A 22 -45.53 13.56 4.38
N ASN A 23 -45.42 13.59 5.71
CA ASN A 23 -44.24 14.12 6.41
C ASN A 23 -42.99 13.23 6.24
N GLU A 24 -43.13 11.91 6.21
CA GLU A 24 -42.00 10.99 5.99
C GLU A 24 -41.45 11.06 4.55
N CYS A 25 -42.33 11.13 3.54
CA CYS A 25 -41.90 11.36 2.15
C CYS A 25 -41.26 12.74 1.95
N PHE A 26 -41.71 13.77 2.68
CA PHE A 26 -41.14 15.11 2.64
C PHE A 26 -39.73 15.16 3.26
N LEU A 27 -39.50 14.45 4.36
CA LEU A 27 -38.18 14.31 4.98
C LEU A 27 -37.19 13.58 4.03
N LEU A 28 -37.69 12.58 3.29
CA LEU A 28 -36.93 11.89 2.25
C LEU A 28 -36.56 12.84 1.10
N LYS A 29 -37.49 13.71 0.68
CA LYS A 29 -37.25 14.74 -0.35
C LYS A 29 -36.13 15.71 0.06
N ALA A 30 -36.07 16.12 1.32
CA ALA A 30 -34.99 16.96 1.85
C ALA A 30 -33.62 16.23 1.82
N LYS A 31 -33.57 14.95 2.19
CA LYS A 31 -32.35 14.12 2.09
C LYS A 31 -31.93 13.86 0.64
N LEU A 32 -32.87 13.72 -0.28
CA LEU A 32 -32.60 13.43 -1.70
C LEU A 32 -32.19 14.67 -2.50
N ASN A 33 -32.65 15.86 -2.09
CA ASN A 33 -32.12 17.12 -2.60
C ASN A 33 -30.61 17.29 -2.33
N LYS A 34 -30.06 16.71 -1.24
CA LYS A 34 -28.60 16.66 -0.99
C LYS A 34 -27.84 15.97 -2.14
N TYR A 35 -28.50 15.05 -2.84
CA TYR A 35 -27.96 14.30 -3.97
C TYR A 35 -28.37 14.89 -5.33
N ASN A 36 -28.95 16.10 -5.37
CA ASN A 36 -29.57 16.71 -6.57
C ASN A 36 -30.67 15.84 -7.21
N ILE A 37 -31.31 14.97 -6.42
CA ILE A 37 -32.41 14.13 -6.86
C ILE A 37 -33.72 14.85 -6.55
N HIS A 38 -34.30 15.49 -7.55
CA HIS A 38 -35.56 16.20 -7.41
C HIS A 38 -36.74 15.25 -7.62
N ILE A 39 -37.42 14.90 -6.52
CA ILE A 39 -38.61 14.06 -6.58
C ILE A 39 -39.85 14.93 -6.82
N ASN A 40 -40.57 14.64 -7.91
CA ASN A 40 -41.92 15.12 -8.09
C ASN A 40 -42.88 14.05 -7.56
N ILE A 41 -43.21 14.14 -6.26
CA ILE A 41 -44.00 13.12 -5.57
C ILE A 41 -45.47 13.30 -5.98
N GLN A 42 -45.90 12.61 -7.03
CA GLN A 42 -47.30 12.25 -7.21
C GLN A 42 -47.40 10.73 -6.98
N GLN A 43 -48.07 10.34 -5.89
CA GLN A 43 -48.29 8.94 -5.54
C GLN A 43 -49.02 8.24 -6.69
N LYS A 44 -48.35 7.32 -7.37
CA LYS A 44 -48.97 6.40 -8.33
C LYS A 44 -48.36 5.01 -8.15
N ASN A 45 -49.17 3.99 -8.43
CA ASN A 45 -48.78 2.58 -8.40
C ASN A 45 -47.47 2.38 -9.19
N PHE A 46 -46.40 2.03 -8.48
CA PHE A 46 -45.08 1.82 -9.06
C PHE A 46 -44.84 0.33 -9.34
N SER A 47 -44.24 0.04 -10.49
CA SER A 47 -43.73 -1.29 -10.85
C SER A 47 -42.64 -1.78 -9.86
N ARG A 48 -42.44 -3.11 -9.81
CA ARG A 48 -41.53 -3.81 -8.88
C ARG A 48 -40.15 -3.15 -8.81
N LEU A 49 -39.76 -2.74 -7.61
CA LEU A 49 -38.40 -2.32 -7.27
C LEU A 49 -37.45 -3.53 -7.26
N ASN A 50 -36.18 -3.31 -7.63
CA ASN A 50 -35.19 -4.38 -7.77
C ASN A 50 -34.32 -4.60 -6.52
N LEU A 51 -34.19 -3.59 -5.65
CA LEU A 51 -33.28 -3.59 -4.50
C LEU A 51 -34.02 -3.41 -3.17
N CYS A 52 -35.06 -2.58 -3.14
CA CYS A 52 -35.87 -2.36 -1.95
C CYS A 52 -36.98 -3.42 -1.81
N GLU A 53 -37.27 -3.84 -0.57
CA GLU A 53 -38.29 -4.84 -0.28
C GLU A 53 -39.67 -4.44 -0.84
N ASN A 54 -40.38 -5.43 -1.38
CA ASN A 54 -41.70 -5.24 -2.00
C ASN A 54 -42.79 -5.16 -0.94
N PHE A 55 -42.85 -4.06 -0.19
CA PHE A 55 -44.01 -3.74 0.64
C PHE A 55 -45.07 -3.00 -0.19
N VAL A 56 -46.32 -3.43 -0.04
CA VAL A 56 -47.43 -3.14 -0.96
C VAL A 56 -48.02 -1.74 -0.76
N ASP A 57 -47.87 -1.12 0.41
CA ASP A 57 -48.56 0.12 0.71
C ASP A 57 -47.60 1.29 0.99
N ASN A 58 -47.79 2.38 0.26
CA ASN A 58 -47.20 3.72 0.45
C ASN A 58 -45.68 3.85 0.25
N ARG A 59 -45.24 3.88 -1.02
CA ARG A 59 -43.86 4.19 -1.38
C ARG A 59 -43.68 5.65 -1.82
N CYS A 60 -42.62 6.28 -1.30
CA CYS A 60 -42.18 7.63 -1.70
C CYS A 60 -41.20 7.62 -2.89
N CYS A 61 -40.73 6.44 -3.34
CA CYS A 61 -39.61 6.31 -4.27
C CYS A 61 -39.95 5.43 -5.49
N PRO A 62 -40.24 6.04 -6.66
CA PRO A 62 -40.33 5.33 -7.94
C PRO A 62 -39.02 4.65 -8.33
N GLN A 63 -39.08 3.60 -9.16
CA GLN A 63 -37.92 2.83 -9.62
C GLN A 63 -36.82 3.65 -10.32
N ILE A 64 -37.20 4.75 -10.99
CA ILE A 64 -36.25 5.70 -11.59
C ILE A 64 -35.36 6.35 -10.50
N TYR A 65 -35.94 6.64 -9.35
CA TYR A 65 -35.22 7.21 -8.21
C TYR A 65 -34.42 6.15 -7.44
N GLU A 66 -34.86 4.89 -7.43
CA GLU A 66 -34.09 3.77 -6.86
C GLU A 66 -32.72 3.64 -7.55
N ASN A 67 -32.69 3.66 -8.88
CA ASN A 67 -31.43 3.61 -9.63
C ASN A 67 -30.56 4.87 -9.43
N GLN A 68 -31.18 6.06 -9.35
CA GLN A 68 -30.44 7.30 -9.08
C GLN A 68 -29.84 7.31 -7.68
N ILE A 69 -30.56 6.82 -6.66
CA ILE A 69 -30.07 6.69 -5.29
C ILE A 69 -28.99 5.63 -5.21
N GLN A 70 -29.16 4.49 -5.89
CA GLN A 70 -28.12 3.46 -5.98
C GLN A 70 -26.83 4.02 -6.58
N ASN A 71 -26.93 4.79 -7.65
CA ASN A 71 -25.78 5.43 -8.27
C ASN A 71 -25.16 6.50 -7.36
N ALA A 72 -25.97 7.35 -6.72
CA ALA A 72 -25.48 8.39 -5.81
C ALA A 72 -24.78 7.81 -4.57
N THR A 73 -25.37 6.79 -3.94
CA THR A 73 -24.79 6.08 -2.79
C THR A 73 -23.52 5.33 -3.19
N ALA A 74 -23.50 4.70 -4.36
CA ALA A 74 -22.28 4.09 -4.90
C ALA A 74 -21.18 5.15 -5.06
N ILE A 75 -21.47 6.30 -5.67
CA ILE A 75 -20.51 7.42 -5.84
C ILE A 75 -20.00 7.94 -4.48
N GLU A 76 -20.87 8.13 -3.49
CA GLU A 76 -20.45 8.61 -2.16
C GLU A 76 -19.56 7.58 -1.45
N LEU A 77 -19.94 6.30 -1.50
CA LEU A 77 -19.13 5.21 -0.97
C LEU A 77 -17.78 5.13 -1.71
N TYR A 78 -17.76 5.34 -3.03
CA TYR A 78 -16.51 5.43 -3.80
C TYR A 78 -15.61 6.58 -3.35
N ARG A 79 -16.17 7.78 -3.13
CA ARG A 79 -15.41 8.94 -2.64
C ARG A 79 -14.83 8.70 -1.25
N LEU A 80 -15.61 8.11 -0.34
CA LEU A 80 -15.13 7.75 1.00
C LEU A 80 -13.96 6.76 0.93
N PHE A 81 -14.07 5.75 0.08
CA PHE A 81 -12.97 4.82 -0.15
C PHE A 81 -11.73 5.49 -0.78
N GLU A 82 -11.91 6.40 -1.75
CA GLU A 82 -10.79 7.13 -2.36
C GLU A 82 -10.05 7.99 -1.33
N LEU A 83 -10.79 8.74 -0.51
CA LEU A 83 -10.22 9.53 0.59
C LEU A 83 -9.45 8.64 1.57
N ASN A 84 -10.03 7.53 2.01
CA ASN A 84 -9.35 6.59 2.91
C ASN A 84 -8.09 5.99 2.27
N THR A 85 -8.12 5.71 0.97
CA THR A 85 -6.96 5.18 0.23
C THR A 85 -5.85 6.23 0.16
N ILE A 86 -6.17 7.51 -0.08
CA ILE A 86 -5.21 8.62 -0.07
C ILE A 86 -4.60 8.80 1.33
N HIS A 87 -5.42 8.74 2.38
CA HIS A 87 -4.97 8.86 3.77
C HIS A 87 -4.06 7.70 4.21
N LEU A 88 -4.16 6.53 3.59
CA LEU A 88 -3.22 5.41 3.81
C LEU A 88 -1.98 5.51 2.92
N TYR A 89 -2.15 6.00 1.69
CA TYR A 89 -1.10 6.08 0.68
C TYR A 89 0.06 6.98 1.12
N GLU A 90 -0.24 8.21 1.53
CA GLU A 90 0.77 9.21 1.82
C GLU A 90 1.66 8.85 3.03
N PRO A 91 1.12 8.38 4.17
CA PRO A 91 1.94 7.93 5.29
C PRO A 91 2.79 6.70 4.95
N LEU A 92 2.25 5.71 4.22
CA LEU A 92 3.00 4.51 3.83
C LEU A 92 4.18 4.85 2.91
N PHE A 93 3.96 5.75 1.94
CA PHE A 93 5.01 6.22 1.05
C PHE A 93 6.11 6.96 1.80
N ARG A 94 5.74 7.87 2.72
CA ARG A 94 6.70 8.60 3.55
C ARG A 94 7.52 7.64 4.40
N LEU A 95 6.86 6.71 5.10
CA LEU A 95 7.53 5.73 5.95
C LEU A 95 8.50 4.84 5.16
N ALA A 96 8.11 4.39 3.96
CA ALA A 96 8.98 3.61 3.08
C ALA A 96 10.25 4.39 2.69
N ASN A 97 10.09 5.66 2.31
CA ASN A 97 11.22 6.52 1.94
C ASN A 97 12.12 6.82 3.13
N ASP A 98 11.55 7.11 4.29
CA ASP A 98 12.29 7.40 5.52
C ASP A 98 13.10 6.17 5.97
N LEU A 99 12.50 4.97 5.88
CA LEU A 99 13.18 3.72 6.21
C LEU A 99 14.32 3.42 5.22
N ASN A 100 14.10 3.62 3.93
CA ASN A 100 15.14 3.45 2.91
C ASN A 100 16.29 4.44 3.12
N HIS A 101 15.98 5.72 3.32
CA HIS A 101 16.98 6.76 3.57
C HIS A 101 17.80 6.47 4.85
N THR A 102 17.11 6.05 5.92
CA THR A 102 17.76 5.66 7.18
C THR A 102 18.67 4.45 6.98
N THR A 103 18.24 3.46 6.19
CA THR A 103 19.03 2.27 5.87
C THR A 103 20.34 2.65 5.15
N VAL A 104 20.25 3.47 4.12
CA VAL A 104 21.42 3.97 3.38
C VAL A 104 22.39 4.69 4.30
N LYS A 105 21.87 5.63 5.11
CA LYS A 105 22.68 6.41 6.06
C LYS A 105 23.38 5.52 7.09
N LEU A 106 22.70 4.48 7.59
CA LEU A 106 23.28 3.53 8.54
C LEU A 106 24.43 2.73 7.91
N ILE A 107 24.28 2.30 6.65
CA ILE A 107 25.34 1.60 5.92
C ILE A 107 26.55 2.52 5.68
N GLU A 108 26.32 3.78 5.30
CA GLU A 108 27.38 4.79 5.12
C GLU A 108 28.12 5.11 6.43
N LEU A 109 27.39 5.27 7.53
CA LEU A 109 27.99 5.45 8.85
C LEU A 109 28.84 4.24 9.24
N SER A 110 28.34 3.02 8.99
CA SER A 110 29.08 1.79 9.25
C SER A 110 30.36 1.69 8.43
N ARG A 111 30.32 2.12 7.16
CA ARG A 111 31.51 2.25 6.30
C ARG A 111 32.55 3.20 6.89
N ASN A 112 32.11 4.39 7.32
CA ASN A 112 33.00 5.40 7.89
C ASN A 112 33.64 4.93 9.19
N GLU A 113 32.86 4.34 10.10
CA GLU A 113 33.38 3.78 11.35
C GLU A 113 34.37 2.63 11.08
N THR A 114 34.09 1.76 10.11
CA THR A 114 35.00 0.68 9.72
C THR A 114 36.35 1.23 9.27
N HIS A 115 36.34 2.27 8.43
CA HIS A 115 37.55 2.96 7.98
C HIS A 115 38.32 3.61 9.14
N LEU A 116 37.63 4.29 10.06
CA LEU A 116 38.25 4.92 11.23
C LEU A 116 38.92 3.90 12.16
N VAL A 117 38.24 2.80 12.46
CA VAL A 117 38.77 1.73 13.33
C VAL A 117 40.00 1.08 12.70
N LEU A 118 39.93 0.73 11.42
CA LEU A 118 41.04 0.07 10.72
C LEU A 118 42.23 1.00 10.51
N GLN A 119 42.00 2.29 10.26
CA GLN A 119 43.07 3.28 10.16
C GLN A 119 43.86 3.42 11.46
N ARG A 120 43.18 3.38 12.62
CA ARG A 120 43.82 3.47 13.94
C ARG A 120 44.61 2.21 14.30
N GLY A 121 44.09 1.03 13.95
CA GLY A 121 44.70 -0.26 14.33
C GLY A 121 45.73 -0.82 13.36
N TYR A 122 45.61 -0.56 12.06
CA TYR A 122 46.31 -1.31 11.00
C TYR A 122 46.78 -0.42 9.84
N ASN A 123 47.16 0.84 10.12
CA ASN A 123 47.33 1.92 9.14
C ASN A 123 47.95 1.51 7.79
N ILE A 124 49.08 0.79 7.77
CA ILE A 124 49.75 0.38 6.51
C ILE A 124 48.94 -0.68 5.73
N LEU A 125 48.49 -1.75 6.41
CA LEU A 125 47.72 -2.83 5.79
C LEU A 125 46.33 -2.35 5.37
N TYR A 126 45.72 -1.48 6.17
CA TYR A 126 44.41 -0.89 5.90
C TYR A 126 44.39 -0.11 4.58
N GLN A 127 45.41 0.70 4.27
CA GLN A 127 45.43 1.44 3.00
C GLN A 127 45.35 0.49 1.80
N SER A 128 45.95 -0.69 1.91
CA SER A 128 45.89 -1.71 0.85
C SER A 128 44.51 -2.36 0.72
N TYR A 129 43.73 -2.49 1.81
CA TYR A 129 42.40 -3.10 1.77
C TYR A 129 41.26 -2.10 1.52
N ARG A 130 41.53 -0.79 1.65
CA ARG A 130 40.51 0.27 1.63
C ARG A 130 39.54 0.16 0.45
N SER A 131 40.06 -0.06 -0.75
CA SER A 131 39.24 -0.21 -1.96
C SER A 131 38.34 -1.45 -1.91
N SER A 132 38.80 -2.57 -1.37
CA SER A 132 37.98 -3.78 -1.21
C SER A 132 36.86 -3.59 -0.20
N ILE A 133 37.13 -2.86 0.89
CA ILE A 133 36.12 -2.49 1.89
C ILE A 133 35.07 -1.56 1.27
N ASP A 134 35.50 -0.54 0.52
CA ASP A 134 34.60 0.36 -0.20
C ASP A 134 33.71 -0.40 -1.18
N LYS A 135 34.28 -1.35 -1.94
CA LYS A 135 33.53 -2.21 -2.85
C LYS A 135 32.48 -3.04 -2.13
N PHE A 136 32.83 -3.64 -0.99
CA PHE A 136 31.88 -4.39 -0.16
C PHE A 136 30.68 -3.53 0.26
N PHE A 137 30.92 -2.34 0.82
CA PHE A 137 29.83 -1.45 1.23
C PHE A 137 28.99 -0.96 0.05
N ASN A 138 29.60 -0.65 -1.09
CA ASN A 138 28.86 -0.30 -2.30
C ASN A 138 27.98 -1.46 -2.78
N ASN A 139 28.46 -2.70 -2.74
CA ASN A 139 27.66 -3.88 -3.09
C ASN A 139 26.47 -4.02 -2.12
N ILE A 140 26.67 -3.85 -0.81
CA ILE A 140 25.57 -3.86 0.16
C ILE A 140 24.56 -2.74 -0.11
N LEU A 141 25.02 -1.53 -0.47
CA LEU A 141 24.13 -0.43 -0.87
C LEU A 141 23.33 -0.77 -2.14
N THR A 142 23.85 -1.54 -3.09
CA THR A 142 23.04 -1.93 -4.26
C THR A 142 21.86 -2.82 -3.89
N LEU A 143 21.94 -3.56 -2.77
CA LEU A 143 20.83 -4.37 -2.25
C LEU A 143 19.70 -3.54 -1.64
N THR A 144 19.90 -2.25 -1.33
CA THR A 144 18.80 -1.38 -0.89
C THR A 144 17.86 -0.98 -2.03
N TYR A 145 18.31 -1.15 -3.28
CA TYR A 145 17.59 -0.73 -4.48
C TYR A 145 17.15 -1.89 -5.39
N ARG A 146 17.55 -3.13 -5.05
CA ARG A 146 17.20 -4.34 -5.80
C ARG A 146 16.46 -5.31 -4.91
N THR A 147 15.57 -6.10 -5.51
CA THR A 147 14.92 -7.21 -4.82
C THR A 147 15.99 -8.12 -4.24
N TYR A 148 15.91 -8.35 -2.93
CA TYR A 148 16.90 -9.10 -2.19
C TYR A 148 17.12 -10.49 -2.81
N GLN A 149 18.29 -10.70 -3.40
CA GLN A 149 18.88 -12.01 -3.66
C GLN A 149 19.98 -12.20 -2.62
N HIS A 150 20.13 -13.41 -2.09
CA HIS A 150 20.98 -13.79 -0.96
C HIS A 150 22.50 -13.62 -1.21
N ASP A 151 22.91 -12.45 -1.70
CA ASP A 151 24.24 -12.15 -2.24
C ASP A 151 25.21 -11.64 -1.17
N ILE A 152 24.73 -11.38 0.05
CA ILE A 152 25.56 -10.87 1.15
C ILE A 152 26.73 -11.83 1.43
N LYS A 153 26.48 -13.14 1.41
CA LYS A 153 27.53 -14.16 1.57
C LYS A 153 28.58 -14.10 0.46
N VAL A 154 28.15 -13.84 -0.78
CA VAL A 154 29.05 -13.68 -1.93
C VAL A 154 29.94 -12.45 -1.74
N PHE A 155 29.36 -11.32 -1.29
CA PHE A 155 30.13 -10.10 -1.05
C PHE A 155 31.12 -10.25 0.11
N VAL A 156 30.77 -10.99 1.16
CA VAL A 156 31.69 -11.33 2.25
C VAL A 156 32.82 -12.24 1.74
N ASP A 157 32.51 -13.28 0.98
CA ASP A 157 33.52 -14.17 0.37
C ASP A 157 34.49 -13.37 -0.50
N GLU A 158 33.98 -12.49 -1.36
CA GLU A 158 34.78 -11.62 -2.23
C GLU A 158 35.70 -10.69 -1.43
N LEU A 159 35.19 -10.03 -0.39
CA LEU A 159 35.97 -9.15 0.48
C LEU A 159 37.17 -9.90 1.09
N PHE A 160 36.92 -11.06 1.71
CA PHE A 160 37.96 -11.79 2.41
C PHE A 160 38.94 -12.49 1.46
N ARG A 161 38.52 -12.90 0.26
CA ARG A 161 39.45 -13.34 -0.79
C ARG A 161 40.41 -12.22 -1.20
N ASN A 162 39.90 -11.01 -1.38
CA ASN A 162 40.72 -9.86 -1.73
C ASN A 162 41.69 -9.51 -0.60
N ILE A 163 41.21 -9.49 0.65
CA ILE A 163 42.07 -9.26 1.83
C ILE A 163 43.17 -10.31 1.89
N LEU A 164 42.86 -11.60 1.72
CA LEU A 164 43.86 -12.67 1.73
C LEU A 164 44.90 -12.49 0.61
N HIS A 165 44.44 -12.24 -0.62
CA HIS A 165 45.31 -12.04 -1.77
C HIS A 165 46.28 -10.86 -1.55
N ILE A 166 45.77 -9.71 -1.10
CA ILE A 166 46.57 -8.52 -0.80
C ILE A 166 47.57 -8.82 0.32
N SER A 167 47.12 -9.46 1.41
CA SER A 167 47.97 -9.80 2.56
C SER A 167 49.15 -10.69 2.16
N LEU A 168 48.89 -11.72 1.35
CA LEU A 168 49.93 -12.64 0.86
C LEU A 168 50.89 -11.97 -0.13
N THR A 169 50.37 -11.07 -0.97
CA THR A 169 51.18 -10.33 -1.94
C THR A 169 52.13 -9.38 -1.23
N LEU A 170 51.64 -8.65 -0.21
CA LEU A 170 52.44 -7.76 0.62
C LEU A 170 53.47 -8.52 1.46
N SER A 171 53.08 -9.65 2.06
CA SER A 171 53.98 -10.44 2.91
C SER A 171 55.12 -11.09 2.11
N ASN A 172 54.87 -11.51 0.88
CA ASN A 172 55.84 -12.27 0.09
C ASN A 172 56.61 -11.41 -0.93
N ASN A 173 56.28 -10.12 -1.07
CA ASN A 173 56.78 -9.22 -2.12
C ASN A 173 56.71 -9.84 -3.53
N LYS A 174 55.73 -10.71 -3.77
CA LYS A 174 55.53 -11.46 -5.02
C LYS A 174 54.04 -11.55 -5.33
N THR A 175 53.71 -11.48 -6.62
CA THR A 175 52.34 -11.70 -7.08
C THR A 175 51.95 -13.16 -6.83
N ILE A 176 50.79 -13.34 -6.21
CA ILE A 176 50.24 -14.67 -5.94
C ILE A 176 49.42 -15.12 -7.14
N SER A 177 49.66 -16.34 -7.64
CA SER A 177 48.87 -16.86 -8.76
C SER A 177 47.42 -17.13 -8.33
N PRO A 178 46.43 -16.92 -9.21
CA PRO A 178 45.03 -17.23 -8.91
C PRO A 178 44.79 -18.71 -8.56
N THR A 179 45.59 -19.61 -9.15
CA THR A 179 45.54 -21.05 -8.88
C THR A 179 46.00 -21.39 -7.47
N TYR A 180 47.08 -20.75 -6.99
CA TYR A 180 47.57 -20.92 -5.63
C TYR A 180 46.59 -20.32 -4.61
N LEU A 181 46.03 -19.12 -4.89
CA LEU A 181 45.00 -18.51 -4.04
C LEU A 181 43.75 -19.40 -3.92
N SER A 182 43.33 -20.00 -5.03
CA SER A 182 42.19 -20.94 -5.03
C SER A 182 42.46 -22.19 -4.21
N CYS A 183 43.70 -22.71 -4.25
CA CYS A 183 44.13 -23.82 -3.41
C CYS A 183 44.08 -23.45 -1.92
N LEU A 184 44.63 -22.28 -1.55
CA LEU A 184 44.59 -21.79 -0.18
C LEU A 184 43.16 -21.60 0.32
N TRP A 185 42.26 -21.08 -0.51
CA TRP A 185 40.87 -20.87 -0.13
C TRP A 185 40.13 -22.18 0.23
N LYS A 186 40.46 -23.29 -0.44
CA LYS A 186 39.90 -24.62 -0.12
C LYS A 186 40.25 -25.09 1.29
N ASN A 187 41.34 -24.60 1.86
CA ASN A 187 41.78 -24.94 3.21
C ASN A 187 41.16 -24.04 4.29
N HIS A 188 40.15 -23.24 3.96
CA HIS A 188 39.42 -22.38 4.90
C HIS A 188 40.34 -21.50 5.76
N PRO A 189 41.09 -20.55 5.17
CA PRO A 189 42.12 -19.76 5.86
C PRO A 189 41.58 -18.89 7.01
N PHE A 190 40.28 -18.63 7.02
CA PHE A 190 39.58 -17.87 8.06
C PHE A 190 38.66 -18.76 8.93
N GLY A 191 38.78 -20.08 8.81
CA GLY A 191 37.93 -21.05 9.51
C GLY A 191 36.44 -20.79 9.30
N ASN A 192 35.64 -20.96 10.36
CA ASN A 192 34.20 -20.75 10.33
C ASN A 192 33.76 -19.29 10.51
N HIS A 193 34.70 -18.34 10.73
CA HIS A 193 34.36 -16.95 10.99
C HIS A 193 33.64 -16.28 9.83
N LEU A 194 33.98 -16.63 8.59
CA LEU A 194 33.32 -16.11 7.39
C LEU A 194 31.84 -16.50 7.33
N ASN A 195 31.53 -17.76 7.63
CA ASN A 195 30.15 -18.23 7.64
C ASN A 195 29.35 -17.57 8.75
N LEU A 196 29.96 -17.38 9.94
CA LEU A 196 29.31 -16.69 11.05
C LEU A 196 29.00 -15.22 10.71
N ILE A 197 29.98 -14.49 10.19
CA ILE A 197 29.81 -13.09 9.77
C ILE A 197 28.79 -12.99 8.63
N GLY A 198 28.93 -13.84 7.62
CA GLY A 198 28.02 -13.91 6.47
C GLY A 198 26.58 -14.16 6.92
N ASN A 199 26.34 -15.18 7.74
CA ASN A 199 25.01 -15.50 8.27
C ASN A 199 24.45 -14.35 9.11
N GLN A 200 25.25 -13.75 9.99
CA GLN A 200 24.79 -12.67 10.86
C GLN A 200 24.40 -11.42 10.05
N LEU A 201 25.22 -11.04 9.07
CA LEU A 201 24.91 -9.93 8.17
C LEU A 201 23.69 -10.25 7.31
N GLU A 202 23.58 -11.47 6.81
CA GLU A 202 22.45 -11.92 6.01
C GLU A 202 21.13 -11.85 6.79
N ILE A 203 21.12 -12.31 8.03
CA ILE A 203 19.93 -12.24 8.90
C ILE A 203 19.57 -10.79 9.20
N ASN A 204 20.53 -9.96 9.58
CA ASN A 204 20.24 -8.60 10.04
C ASN A 204 19.87 -7.66 8.90
N LEU A 205 20.65 -7.67 7.81
CA LEU A 205 20.38 -6.85 6.64
C LEU A 205 19.24 -7.43 5.81
N GLY A 206 19.11 -8.76 5.72
CA GLY A 206 18.02 -9.41 5.00
C GLY A 206 16.65 -9.04 5.56
N LYS A 207 16.49 -9.02 6.90
CA LYS A 207 15.25 -8.55 7.54
C LYS A 207 14.93 -7.09 7.19
N LEU A 208 15.95 -6.23 7.21
CA LEU A 208 15.81 -4.81 6.89
C LEU A 208 15.37 -4.60 5.44
N PHE A 209 16.01 -5.32 4.50
CA PHE A 209 15.67 -5.24 3.07
C PHE A 209 14.29 -5.83 2.77
N GLN A 210 13.91 -6.94 3.43
CA GLN A 210 12.56 -7.50 3.34
C GLN A 210 11.50 -6.52 3.84
N LEU A 211 11.78 -5.79 4.92
CA LEU A 211 10.85 -4.78 5.44
C LEU A 211 10.66 -3.63 4.44
N ASN A 212 11.75 -3.13 3.83
CA ASN A 212 11.68 -2.12 2.78
C ASN A 212 10.84 -2.59 1.58
N GLU A 213 11.08 -3.82 1.10
CA GLU A 213 10.30 -4.41 0.01
C GLU A 213 8.82 -4.57 0.37
N LEU A 214 8.50 -4.98 1.60
CA LEU A 214 7.12 -5.10 2.06
C LEU A 214 6.38 -3.75 2.06
N PHE A 215 7.05 -2.67 2.48
CA PHE A 215 6.47 -1.32 2.40
C PHE A 215 6.25 -0.87 0.96
N LYS A 216 7.19 -1.18 0.06
CA LYS A 216 7.06 -0.88 -1.37
C LYS A 216 5.91 -1.65 -2.02
N LEU A 217 5.77 -2.94 -1.75
CA LEU A 217 4.65 -3.77 -2.23
C LEU A 217 3.31 -3.29 -1.66
N SER A 218 3.27 -2.90 -0.39
CA SER A 218 2.08 -2.33 0.24
C SER A 218 1.67 -1.02 -0.44
N HIS A 219 2.64 -0.18 -0.80
CA HIS A 219 2.42 1.04 -1.55
C HIS A 219 1.86 0.76 -2.96
N GLU A 220 2.45 -0.19 -3.70
CA GLU A 220 1.98 -0.59 -5.03
C GLU A 220 0.56 -1.17 -4.99
N LEU A 221 0.23 -1.99 -3.98
CA LEU A 221 -1.12 -2.53 -3.78
C LEU A 221 -2.16 -1.42 -3.59
N VAL A 222 -1.86 -0.43 -2.74
CA VAL A 222 -2.73 0.73 -2.50
C VAL A 222 -2.93 1.53 -3.80
N GLN A 223 -1.89 1.70 -4.61
CA GLN A 223 -2.00 2.34 -5.92
C GLN A 223 -2.90 1.55 -6.89
N ILE A 224 -2.73 0.23 -6.98
CA ILE A 224 -3.56 -0.64 -7.83
C ILE A 224 -5.03 -0.55 -7.42
N LEU A 225 -5.32 -0.62 -6.12
CA LEU A 225 -6.68 -0.49 -5.58
C LEU A 225 -7.32 0.86 -5.94
N SER A 226 -6.52 1.93 -6.03
CA SER A 226 -7.00 3.25 -6.48
C SER A 226 -7.22 3.33 -8.01
N THR A 227 -6.32 2.75 -8.81
CA THR A 227 -6.28 2.93 -10.28
C THR A 227 -7.23 2.01 -11.04
N VAL A 228 -7.30 0.72 -10.68
CA VAL A 228 -8.30 -0.23 -11.21
C VAL A 228 -9.72 0.33 -11.02
N ARG A 229 -9.90 1.12 -9.95
CA ARG A 229 -11.19 1.69 -9.58
C ARG A 229 -11.55 2.96 -10.36
N LYS A 230 -10.58 3.84 -10.66
CA LYS A 230 -10.80 4.99 -11.57
C LYS A 230 -11.27 4.54 -12.94
N LYS A 231 -10.76 3.41 -13.44
CA LYS A 231 -11.19 2.82 -14.71
C LYS A 231 -12.64 2.33 -14.66
N LYS A 232 -13.01 1.57 -13.62
CA LYS A 232 -14.38 1.04 -13.44
C LYS A 232 -15.43 2.14 -13.20
N LEU A 233 -15.05 3.23 -12.52
CA LEU A 233 -15.93 4.39 -12.31
C LEU A 233 -16.18 5.16 -13.62
N ARG A 234 -15.14 5.33 -14.45
CA ARG A 234 -15.28 5.97 -15.78
C ARG A 234 -16.17 5.15 -16.71
N GLU A 235 -15.96 3.83 -16.78
CA GLU A 235 -16.79 2.92 -17.58
C GLU A 235 -18.28 3.01 -17.19
N LYS A 236 -18.58 3.07 -15.89
CA LYS A 236 -19.96 3.21 -15.38
C LYS A 236 -20.58 4.58 -15.71
N LEU A 237 -19.82 5.67 -15.57
CA LEU A 237 -20.27 7.02 -15.91
C LEU A 237 -20.51 7.19 -17.42
N THR A 238 -19.70 6.59 -18.29
CA THR A 238 -19.91 6.63 -19.75
C THR A 238 -21.16 5.88 -20.21
N ILE A 239 -21.56 4.82 -19.50
CA ILE A 239 -22.80 4.07 -19.79
C ILE A 239 -24.04 4.89 -19.38
N ASP A 240 -23.97 5.65 -18.28
CA ASP A 240 -25.10 6.47 -17.84
C ASP A 240 -25.31 7.73 -18.72
N TYR A 241 -24.23 8.35 -19.22
CA TYR A 241 -24.35 9.51 -20.13
C TYR A 241 -24.89 9.15 -21.53
N SER A 242 -24.57 7.96 -22.04
CA SER A 242 -25.07 7.50 -23.34
C SER A 242 -26.56 7.10 -23.29
N ASN A 243 -27.07 6.72 -22.11
CA ASN A 243 -28.49 6.48 -21.89
C ASN A 243 -29.30 7.75 -21.58
N MET A 244 -28.65 8.85 -21.22
CA MET A 244 -29.29 10.16 -20.98
C MET A 244 -29.41 11.04 -22.24
N SER A 245 -28.62 10.80 -23.30
CA SER A 245 -28.69 11.60 -24.54
C SER A 245 -29.69 11.08 -25.59
N LEU A 246 -30.52 10.09 -25.23
CA LEU A 246 -31.53 9.48 -26.11
C LEU A 246 -32.98 9.67 -25.61
N ARG A 247 -33.22 10.65 -24.72
CA ARG A 247 -34.58 11.09 -24.36
C ARG A 247 -34.70 12.61 -24.37
#